data_AF-A0A5N9FRB7-F1
#
_entry.id   AF-A0A5N9FRB7-F1
#
_cell.length_a   1.000
_cell.length_b   1.000
_cell.length_c   1.000
_cell.angle_alpha   90.00
_cell.angle_beta   90.00
_cell.angle_gamma   90.00
#
_symmetry.space_group_name_H-M   'P 1'
#
loop_
_entity.id
_entity.type
_entity.pdbx_description
1 polymer ?
#
loop_
_entity_poly.entity_id
_entity_poly.type
_entity_poly.pdbx_seq_one_letter_code
_entity_poly.pdbx_strand_id
1 'polypeptide(L)' 'HGAAGAAFVIGDAIKGGQYGEYPSRKSEDLQQGDLVPNMDFRGLYTTVLEDWLGLDAKPIVKGNFEAPRFV' A
#
# COMPACT_ATOMS: atom_id res chain seq x y z
N HIS A 1 2.58 -2.28 20.11
CA HIS A 1 2.53 -2.67 18.69
C HIS A 1 1.68 -1.62 18.01
N GLY A 2 2.08 -1.07 16.86
CA GLY A 2 1.23 -0.12 16.12
C GLY A 2 0.41 -0.86 15.07
N ALA A 3 -0.91 -0.62 15.01
CA ALA A 3 -1.79 -1.31 14.05
C ALA A 3 -1.64 -0.80 12.60
N ALA A 4 -1.13 0.43 12.41
CA ALA A 4 -0.81 0.99 11.11
C ALA A 4 0.68 1.35 11.01
N GLY A 5 1.27 1.11 9.83
CA GLY A 5 2.65 1.45 9.50
C GLY A 5 2.74 2.19 8.17
N ALA A 6 3.94 2.69 7.86
CA ALA A 6 4.25 3.32 6.57
C ALA A 6 5.12 2.37 5.72
N ALA A 7 4.85 2.33 4.41
CA ALA A 7 5.70 1.69 3.42
C ALA A 7 6.34 2.77 2.54
N PHE A 8 7.59 2.56 2.14
CA PHE A 8 8.35 3.49 1.30
C PHE A 8 8.83 2.77 0.04
N VAL A 9 8.72 3.45 -1.11
CA VAL A 9 9.31 3.03 -2.38
C VAL A 9 10.22 4.15 -2.85
N ILE A 10 11.48 3.82 -3.13
CA ILE A 10 12.54 4.80 -3.42
C ILE A 10 13.29 4.33 -4.67
N GLY A 11 13.45 5.22 -5.65
CA GLY A 11 14.21 4.96 -6.87
C GLY A 11 13.99 6.05 -7.91
N ASP A 12 14.90 6.13 -8.89
CA ASP A 12 14.90 7.20 -9.90
C ASP A 12 13.64 7.20 -10.79
N ALA A 13 13.05 6.03 -11.03
CA ALA A 13 11.83 5.88 -11.82
C ALA A 13 10.55 6.27 -11.06
N ILE A 14 10.62 6.47 -9.74
CA ILE A 14 9.44 6.69 -8.90
C ILE A 14 8.94 8.13 -9.05
N LYS A 15 7.68 8.27 -9.45
CA LYS A 15 6.95 9.53 -9.30
C LYS A 15 6.69 9.77 -7.81
N GLY A 16 7.40 10.75 -7.24
CA GLY A 16 7.26 11.07 -5.81
C GLY A 16 5.85 11.52 -5.43
N GLY A 17 5.43 11.16 -4.20
CA GLY A 17 4.13 11.53 -3.66
C GLY A 17 3.67 10.61 -2.55
N GLN A 18 2.49 10.90 -2.00
CA GLN A 18 1.78 9.97 -1.12
C GLN A 18 0.89 9.06 -1.97
N TYR A 19 1.02 7.76 -1.75
CA TYR A 19 0.17 6.74 -2.35
C TYR A 19 -0.71 6.14 -1.26
N GLY A 20 -2.02 6.19 -1.46
CA GLY A 20 -3.02 5.88 -0.43
C GLY A 20 -3.44 7.11 0.38
N GLU A 21 -4.49 6.93 1.18
CA GLU A 21 -5.04 8.02 1.99
C GLU A 21 -4.31 8.13 3.34
N TYR A 22 -4.25 9.35 3.90
CA TYR A 22 -3.73 9.51 5.25
C TYR A 22 -4.80 9.02 6.24
N PRO A 23 -4.50 8.08 7.16
CA PRO A 23 -5.52 7.53 8.06
C PRO A 23 -6.08 8.62 8.98
N SER A 24 -7.36 8.52 9.32
CA SER A 24 -7.99 9.46 10.25
C SER A 24 -7.31 9.43 11.62
N ARG A 25 -7.19 10.61 12.23
CA ARG A 25 -6.67 10.81 13.59
C ARG A 25 -7.77 11.16 14.60
N LYS A 26 -9.03 11.24 14.15
CA LYS A 26 -10.16 11.54 15.03
C LYS A 26 -10.41 10.35 15.94
N SER A 27 -10.69 10.60 17.22
CA SER A 27 -10.83 9.54 18.23
C SER A 27 -11.92 8.53 17.90
N GLU A 28 -13.00 8.97 17.25
CA GLU A 28 -14.12 8.13 16.80
C GLU A 28 -13.78 7.18 15.65
N ASP A 29 -12.73 7.47 14.88
CA ASP A 29 -12.30 6.65 13.73
C ASP A 29 -11.22 5.62 14.11
N LEU A 30 -10.70 5.67 15.35
CA LEU A 30 -9.67 4.77 15.84
C LEU A 30 -10.25 3.42 16.26
N GLN A 31 -9.52 2.34 15.98
CA GLN A 31 -9.87 1.01 16.50
C GLN A 31 -8.99 0.67 17.69
N GLN A 32 -9.59 0.56 18.87
CA GLN A 32 -8.87 0.33 20.13
C GLN A 32 -7.77 1.39 20.42
N GLY A 33 -7.96 2.61 19.90
CA GLY A 33 -6.99 3.71 20.02
C GLY A 33 -5.90 3.71 18.94
N ASP A 34 -5.90 2.75 18.03
CA ASP A 34 -4.95 2.69 16.92
C ASP A 34 -5.51 3.27 15.62
N LEU A 35 -4.61 3.80 14.79
CA LEU A 35 -4.90 4.16 13.40
C LEU A 35 -5.36 2.93 12.63
N VAL A 36 -6.38 3.09 11.80
CA VAL A 36 -6.91 2.03 10.94
C VAL A 36 -6.16 2.03 9.60
N PRO A 37 -5.53 0.92 9.19
CA PRO A 37 -4.93 0.80 7.87
C PRO A 37 -6.00 0.89 6.77
N ASN A 38 -5.68 1.59 5.68
CA ASN A 38 -6.57 1.81 4.54
C ASN A 38 -5.98 1.31 3.22
N MET A 39 -4.81 0.68 3.23
CA MET A 39 -4.17 0.10 2.06
C MET A 39 -3.77 -1.34 2.36
N ASP A 40 -4.12 -2.25 1.45
CA ASP A 40 -3.65 -3.63 1.50
C ASP A 40 -2.24 -3.73 0.92
N PHE A 41 -1.29 -4.24 1.70
CA PHE A 41 0.10 -4.37 1.26
C PHE A 41 0.25 -5.26 0.01
N ARG A 42 -0.70 -6.15 -0.27
CA ARG A 42 -0.71 -6.97 -1.48
C ARG A 42 -0.87 -6.13 -2.74
N GLY A 43 -1.57 -5.00 -2.65
CA GLY A 43 -1.64 -4.01 -3.73
C GLY A 43 -0.27 -3.42 -4.07
N LEU A 44 0.53 -3.08 -3.04
CA LEU A 44 1.91 -2.62 -3.23
C LEU A 44 2.76 -3.70 -3.92
N TYR A 45 2.64 -4.96 -3.51
CA TYR A 45 3.37 -6.04 -4.17
C TYR A 45 2.89 -6.30 -5.60
N THR A 46 1.60 -6.15 -5.89
CA THR A 46 1.10 -6.20 -7.28
C THR A 46 1.85 -5.21 -8.16
N THR A 47 1.97 -3.96 -7.72
CA THR A 47 2.72 -2.91 -8.44
C THR A 47 4.17 -3.33 -8.70
N VAL A 48 4.88 -3.83 -7.68
CA VAL A 48 6.29 -4.25 -7.84
C VAL A 48 6.41 -5.44 -8.81
N LEU A 49 5.51 -6.43 -8.69
CA LEU A 49 5.52 -7.63 -9.52
C LEU A 49 5.25 -7.32 -10.99
N GLU A 50 4.26 -6.48 -11.27
CA GLU A 50 3.83 -6.18 -12.63
C GLU A 50 4.73 -5.13 -13.30
N ASP A 51 4.97 -3.99 -12.65
CA ASP A 51 5.63 -2.84 -13.28
C ASP A 51 7.17 -2.96 -13.32
N TRP A 52 7.78 -3.67 -12.37
CA TRP A 52 9.25 -3.88 -12.34
C TRP A 52 9.68 -5.26 -12.79
N LEU A 53 8.97 -6.31 -12.35
CA LEU A 53 9.40 -7.69 -12.57
C LEU A 53 8.71 -8.34 -13.78
N GLY A 54 7.67 -7.73 -14.33
CA GLY A 54 6.94 -8.25 -15.50
C GLY A 54 6.25 -9.59 -15.22
N LEU A 55 5.82 -9.83 -13.98
CA LEU A 55 5.16 -11.06 -13.54
C LEU A 55 3.66 -10.87 -13.39
N ASP A 56 2.87 -11.93 -13.62
CA ASP A 56 1.44 -11.95 -13.24
C ASP A 56 1.33 -12.01 -11.71
N ALA A 57 0.86 -10.92 -11.09
CA ALA A 57 0.78 -10.81 -9.64
C ALA A 57 -0.33 -11.67 -9.04
N LYS A 58 -1.45 -11.85 -9.76
CA LYS A 58 -2.68 -12.48 -9.24
C LYS A 58 -2.44 -13.84 -8.57
N PRO A 59 -1.69 -14.80 -9.15
CA PRO A 59 -1.40 -16.07 -8.49
C PRO A 59 -0.48 -15.96 -7.28
N ILE A 60 0.36 -14.91 -7.21
CA ILE A 60 1.34 -14.68 -6.14
C ILE A 60 0.67 -14.02 -4.93
N VAL A 61 -0.09 -12.95 -5.15
CA VAL A 61 -0.81 -12.23 -4.09
C VAL A 61 -2.15 -12.88 -3.73
N LYS A 62 -2.55 -13.93 -4.46
CA LYS A 62 -3.75 -14.74 -4.27
C LYS A 62 -5.06 -13.94 -4.40
N GLY A 63 -5.12 -13.05 -5.39
CA GLY A 63 -6.31 -12.24 -5.62
C GLY A 63 -6.04 -11.01 -6.47
N ASN A 64 -7.04 -10.14 -6.55
CA ASN A 64 -6.92 -8.82 -7.15
C ASN A 64 -7.01 -7.79 -6.02
N PHE A 65 -6.08 -6.85 -6.00
CA PHE A 65 -6.00 -5.79 -4.99
C PHE A 65 -5.82 -4.45 -5.69
N GLU A 66 -6.31 -3.37 -5.07
CA GLU A 66 -6.04 -2.02 -5.54
C GLU A 66 -4.53 -1.76 -5.47
N ALA A 67 -3.91 -1.47 -6.62
CA ALA A 67 -2.47 -1.35 -6.77
C ALA A 67 -2.09 0.11 -7.09
N PRO A 68 -1.30 0.79 -6.24
CA PRO A 68 -0.85 2.15 -6.53
C PRO A 68 0.15 2.15 -7.69
N ARG A 69 0.05 3.08 -8.64
CA ARG A 69 1.00 3.18 -9.76
C ARG A 69 2.08 4.22 -9.49
N PHE A 70 3.33 3.79 -9.32
CA PHE A 70 4.45 4.69 -9.01
C PHE A 70 5.19 5.21 -10.26
N VAL A 71 4.97 4.62 -11.43
CA VAL A 71 5.59 5.00 -12.71
C VAL A 71 4.58 5.55 -13.71
#